data_AF-A0A0K3B3X3-F1
#
_entry.id   AF-A0A0K3B3X3-F1
#
_cell.length_a   1.000
_cell.length_b   1.000
_cell.length_c   1.000
_cell.angle_alpha   90.00
_cell.angle_beta   90.00
_cell.angle_gamma   90.00
#
_symmetry.space_group_name_H-M   'P 1'
#
loop_
_entity.id
_entity.type
_entity.pdbx_description
1 polymer ?
#
loop_
_entity_poly.entity_id
_entity_poly.type
_entity_poly.pdbx_seq_one_letter_code
_entity_poly.pdbx_strand_id
1 'polypeptide(L)'
;MTATRRRGDSLCQAIYLVTLAELARTSFADLTFDKLATLAATGKASLYRRWSTPQQLVLAALTDPSTGFGEAVAPDTGALRDDLLDILGQLARALDEPRGRALRPLLSERISHPELYDEIRRRVIQPHHLILVGILRAAADRGEAEPRSVTPRVAAVGPKLVIAESLEKGTVGPADVQAIVDEVLLPLTEPRR
;
A
#
# COMPACT_ATOMS: atom_id res chain seq x y z
N MET A 1 36.73 9.62 7.38
CA MET A 1 35.85 8.85 6.47
C MET A 1 34.98 9.83 5.70
N THR A 2 35.35 10.12 4.46
CA THR A 2 34.71 11.14 3.62
C THR A 2 33.29 10.70 3.26
N ALA A 3 32.28 11.39 3.77
CA ALA A 3 30.88 11.10 3.49
C ALA A 3 30.61 11.28 1.99
N THR A 4 30.47 10.18 1.26
CA THR A 4 30.06 10.21 -0.15
C THR A 4 28.68 10.86 -0.24
N ARG A 5 28.64 12.11 -0.73
CA ARG A 5 27.42 12.90 -0.89
C ARG A 5 26.47 12.13 -1.81
N ARG A 6 25.39 11.57 -1.25
CA ARG A 6 24.32 10.87 -2.01
C ARG A 6 23.81 11.81 -3.12
N ARG A 7 23.79 11.36 -4.38
CA ARG A 7 23.38 12.18 -5.54
C ARG A 7 22.16 11.54 -6.20
N GLY A 8 21.30 12.38 -6.79
CA GLY A 8 20.15 11.92 -7.58
C GLY A 8 19.22 11.00 -6.78
N ASP A 9 18.93 9.84 -7.35
CA ASP A 9 17.93 8.87 -6.86
C ASP A 9 18.26 8.31 -5.48
N SER A 10 19.56 8.12 -5.17
CA SER A 10 19.98 7.61 -3.86
C SER A 10 19.67 8.58 -2.71
N LEU A 11 19.60 9.88 -3.00
CA LEU A 11 19.17 10.89 -2.03
C LEU A 11 17.65 10.90 -1.90
N CYS A 12 16.92 10.80 -3.01
CA CYS A 12 15.46 10.74 -3.00
C CYS A 12 14.96 9.52 -2.20
N GLN A 13 15.50 8.34 -2.46
CA GLN A 13 15.18 7.12 -1.70
C GLN A 13 15.44 7.28 -0.21
N ALA A 14 16.58 7.87 0.18
CA ALA A 14 16.87 8.13 1.59
C ALA A 14 15.84 9.06 2.25
N ILE A 15 15.41 10.11 1.53
CA ILE A 15 14.38 11.03 2.02
C ILE A 15 13.03 10.30 2.11
N TYR A 16 12.68 9.47 1.13
CA TYR A 16 11.43 8.69 1.15
C TYR A 16 11.37 7.72 2.32
N LEU A 17 12.43 6.92 2.52
CA LEU A 17 12.50 5.96 3.65
C LEU A 17 12.36 6.67 4.99
N VAL A 18 13.05 7.79 5.18
CA VAL A 18 12.93 8.62 6.38
C VAL A 18 11.53 9.19 6.56
N THR A 19 10.91 9.66 5.47
CA THR A 19 9.55 10.21 5.50
C THR A 19 8.54 9.15 5.91
N LEU A 20 8.60 7.96 5.32
CA LEU A 20 7.72 6.83 5.64
C LEU A 20 7.97 6.35 7.09
N ALA A 21 9.22 6.22 7.51
CA ALA A 21 9.55 5.81 8.87
C ALA A 21 9.06 6.81 9.93
N GLU A 22 9.17 8.11 9.66
CA GLU A 22 8.68 9.12 10.59
C GLU A 22 7.16 9.16 10.62
N LEU A 23 6.51 9.10 9.46
CA LEU A 23 5.04 9.03 9.39
C LEU A 23 4.48 7.77 10.05
N ALA A 24 5.18 6.64 9.98
CA ALA A 24 4.82 5.41 10.70
C ALA A 24 4.86 5.54 12.23
N ARG A 25 5.55 6.56 12.76
CA ARG A 25 5.70 6.83 14.20
C ARG A 25 4.81 7.97 14.70
N THR A 26 4.38 8.88 13.81
CA THR A 26 3.69 10.12 14.16
C THR A 26 2.42 10.30 13.34
N SER A 27 1.90 11.53 13.25
CA SER A 27 0.85 11.91 12.31
C SER A 27 1.41 12.65 11.08
N PHE A 28 0.56 12.89 10.09
CA PHE A 28 0.89 13.77 8.96
C PHE A 28 1.13 15.22 9.43
N ALA A 29 0.38 15.69 10.43
CA ALA A 29 0.50 17.04 10.98
C ALA A 29 1.88 17.32 11.61
N ASP A 30 2.57 16.27 12.08
CA ASP A 30 3.91 16.39 12.69
C ASP A 30 5.05 16.42 11.68
N LEU A 31 4.76 16.26 10.38
CA LEU A 31 5.77 16.23 9.33
C LEU A 31 6.17 17.65 8.92
N THR A 32 7.47 17.93 9.05
CA THR A 32 8.07 19.18 8.58
C THR A 32 9.33 18.90 7.77
N PHE A 33 9.62 19.73 6.77
CA PHE A 33 10.86 19.61 6.00
C PHE A 33 12.11 19.80 6.87
N ASP A 34 12.01 20.55 7.97
CA ASP A 34 13.10 20.74 8.92
C ASP A 34 13.50 19.42 9.57
N LYS A 35 12.50 18.70 10.09
CA LYS A 35 12.67 17.39 10.72
C LYS A 35 13.14 16.35 9.71
N LEU A 36 12.50 16.31 8.53
CA LEU A 36 12.83 15.35 7.48
C LEU A 36 14.24 15.58 6.90
N ALA A 37 14.65 16.84 6.70
CA ALA A 37 16.00 17.16 6.22
C ALA A 37 17.06 16.71 7.24
N THR A 38 16.81 16.92 8.53
CA THR A 38 17.69 16.49 9.62
C THR A 38 17.82 14.97 9.65
N LEU A 39 16.69 14.26 9.65
CA LEU A 39 16.66 12.78 9.67
C LEU A 39 17.29 12.17 8.42
N ALA A 40 17.13 12.79 7.24
CA ALA A 40 17.72 12.33 5.99
C ALA A 40 19.17 12.81 5.78
N ALA A 41 19.78 13.47 6.78
CA ALA A 41 21.12 14.03 6.73
C ALA A 41 21.37 14.89 5.47
N THR A 42 20.42 15.77 5.14
CA THR A 42 20.45 16.63 3.97
C THR A 42 20.03 18.07 4.29
N GLY A 43 20.25 19.00 3.36
CA GLY A 43 19.84 20.38 3.53
C GLY A 43 18.38 20.61 3.13
N LYS A 44 17.67 21.49 3.85
CA LYS A 44 16.27 21.88 3.56
C LYS A 44 16.06 22.31 2.11
N ALA A 45 17.01 23.07 1.53
CA ALA A 45 16.98 23.51 0.14
C ALA A 45 16.89 22.33 -0.86
N SER A 46 17.39 21.15 -0.51
CA SER A 46 17.27 19.94 -1.35
C SER A 46 15.85 19.38 -1.38
N LEU A 47 15.08 19.53 -0.29
CA LEU A 47 13.68 19.12 -0.23
C LEU A 47 12.80 20.15 -0.97
N TYR A 48 12.92 21.44 -0.63
CA TYR A 48 12.12 22.51 -1.25
C TYR A 48 12.30 22.61 -2.78
N ARG A 49 13.45 22.22 -3.32
CA ARG A 49 13.67 22.16 -4.79
C ARG A 49 12.88 21.04 -5.48
N ARG A 50 12.48 20.00 -4.76
CA ARG A 50 11.85 18.79 -5.32
C ARG A 50 10.36 18.70 -4.98
N TRP A 51 9.99 19.14 -3.79
CA TRP A 51 8.62 19.08 -3.29
C TRP A 51 8.26 20.43 -2.70
N SER A 52 7.12 20.97 -3.13
CA SER A 52 6.60 22.24 -2.64
C SER A 52 5.94 22.08 -1.27
N THR A 53 5.44 20.87 -0.95
CA THR A 53 4.75 20.58 0.32
C THR A 53 5.12 19.20 0.88
N PRO A 54 4.99 18.97 2.20
CA PRO A 54 5.09 17.64 2.79
C PRO A 54 4.14 16.62 2.18
N GLN A 55 2.93 17.03 1.79
CA GLN A 55 1.96 16.20 1.06
C GLN A 55 2.55 15.64 -0.23
N GLN A 56 3.20 16.49 -1.04
CA GLN A 56 3.84 16.05 -2.29
C GLN A 56 4.97 15.06 -2.03
N LEU A 57 5.76 15.27 -0.97
CA LEU A 57 6.82 14.36 -0.58
C LEU A 57 6.26 13.01 -0.11
N VAL A 58 5.21 13.00 0.72
CA VAL A 58 4.53 11.78 1.18
C VAL A 58 3.96 11.00 0.00
N LEU A 59 3.27 11.67 -0.93
CA LEU A 59 2.75 11.01 -2.11
C LEU A 59 3.86 10.41 -2.97
N ALA A 60 4.94 11.15 -3.20
CA ALA A 60 6.08 10.65 -3.96
C ALA A 60 6.72 9.42 -3.29
N ALA A 61 6.88 9.45 -1.96
CA ALA A 61 7.43 8.33 -1.20
C ALA A 61 6.53 7.08 -1.24
N LEU A 62 5.21 7.27 -1.16
CA LEU A 62 4.23 6.19 -1.21
C LEU A 62 4.09 5.57 -2.61
N THR A 63 4.27 6.35 -3.67
CA THR A 63 4.17 5.84 -5.05
C THR A 63 5.49 5.37 -5.63
N ASP A 64 6.61 5.60 -4.93
CA ASP A 64 7.93 5.17 -5.39
C ASP A 64 8.00 3.63 -5.48
N PRO A 65 8.48 3.06 -6.60
CA PRO A 65 8.56 1.59 -6.76
C PRO A 65 9.52 0.89 -5.80
N SER A 66 10.54 1.60 -5.31
CA SER A 66 11.59 1.02 -4.47
C SER A 66 11.32 1.15 -2.97
N THR A 67 10.61 2.21 -2.55
CA THR A 67 10.36 2.49 -1.13
C THR A 67 8.88 2.42 -0.74
N GLY A 68 7.97 2.64 -1.70
CA GLY A 68 6.53 2.73 -1.49
C GLY A 68 5.79 1.49 -1.99
N PHE A 69 4.58 1.70 -2.50
CA PHE A 69 3.70 0.66 -3.03
C PHE A 69 3.89 0.40 -4.53
N GLY A 70 4.61 1.28 -5.23
CA GLY A 70 5.00 1.10 -6.63
C GLY A 70 3.85 0.85 -7.60
N GLU A 71 4.20 0.30 -8.76
CA GLU A 71 3.20 -0.26 -9.67
C GLU A 71 2.76 -1.61 -9.14
N ALA A 72 1.45 -1.78 -9.07
CA ALA A 72 0.85 -3.01 -8.67
C ALA A 72 0.94 -4.01 -9.84
N VAL A 73 1.43 -5.22 -9.57
CA VAL A 73 1.57 -6.29 -10.57
C VAL A 73 0.60 -7.42 -10.19
N ALA A 74 -0.20 -7.87 -11.15
CA ALA A 74 -1.10 -8.98 -10.95
C ALA A 74 -0.31 -10.30 -10.94
N PRO A 75 -0.48 -11.17 -9.93
CA PRO A 75 -0.08 -12.56 -10.03
C PRO A 75 -0.80 -13.23 -11.22
N ASP A 76 -0.11 -14.18 -11.84
CA ASP A 76 -0.65 -15.01 -12.93
C ASP A 76 -0.16 -16.45 -12.73
N THR A 77 -0.55 -17.02 -11.60
CA THR A 77 -0.20 -18.41 -11.22
C THR A 77 -1.03 -19.43 -12.00
N GLY A 78 -2.13 -18.98 -12.62
CA GLY A 78 -3.09 -19.82 -13.34
C GLY A 78 -4.21 -20.38 -12.47
N ALA A 79 -4.25 -20.07 -11.17
CA ALA A 79 -5.30 -20.50 -10.25
C ALA A 79 -5.75 -19.36 -9.33
N LEU A 80 -7.06 -19.12 -9.24
CA LEU A 80 -7.66 -18.03 -8.46
C LEU A 80 -7.17 -18.03 -7.01
N ARG A 81 -7.16 -19.21 -6.38
CA ARG A 81 -6.74 -19.35 -4.98
C ARG A 81 -5.31 -18.87 -4.78
N ASP A 82 -4.40 -19.28 -5.65
CA ASP A 82 -2.98 -18.97 -5.53
C ASP A 82 -2.71 -17.49 -5.86
N ASP A 83 -3.40 -16.93 -6.85
CA ASP A 83 -3.36 -15.50 -7.16
C ASP A 83 -3.83 -14.64 -5.97
N LEU A 84 -4.91 -15.06 -5.29
CA LEU A 84 -5.43 -14.39 -4.10
C LEU A 84 -4.48 -14.49 -2.91
N LEU A 85 -3.88 -15.67 -2.68
CA LEU A 85 -2.91 -15.87 -1.61
C LEU A 85 -1.67 -15.00 -1.81
N ASP A 86 -1.17 -14.91 -3.05
CA ASP A 86 0.02 -14.11 -3.35
C ASP A 86 -0.26 -12.62 -3.14
N ILE A 87 -1.31 -12.08 -3.77
CA ILE A 87 -1.59 -10.63 -3.69
C ILE A 87 -1.93 -10.18 -2.25
N LEU A 88 -2.68 -10.99 -1.49
CA LEU A 88 -3.00 -10.66 -0.09
C LEU A 88 -1.81 -10.89 0.83
N GLY A 89 -0.95 -11.88 0.56
CA GLY A 89 0.30 -12.08 1.27
C GLY A 89 1.29 -10.93 1.04
N GLN A 90 1.34 -10.38 -0.17
CA GLN A 90 2.12 -9.17 -0.47
C GLN A 90 1.62 -7.97 0.33
N LEU A 91 0.30 -7.78 0.40
CA LEU A 91 -0.31 -6.74 1.23
C LEU A 91 0.03 -6.92 2.71
N ALA A 92 -0.13 -8.13 3.26
CA ALA A 92 0.17 -8.43 4.66
C ALA A 92 1.62 -8.08 5.01
N ARG A 93 2.59 -8.51 4.18
CA ARG A 93 4.01 -8.16 4.36
C ARG A 93 4.25 -6.65 4.28
N ALA A 94 3.62 -5.98 3.31
CA ALA A 94 3.76 -4.53 3.16
C ALA A 94 3.24 -3.75 4.38
N LEU A 95 2.20 -4.25 5.06
CA LEU A 95 1.67 -3.65 6.29
C LEU A 95 2.64 -3.72 7.48
N ASP A 96 3.52 -4.72 7.52
CA ASP A 96 4.56 -4.84 8.54
C ASP A 96 5.77 -3.93 8.27
N GLU A 97 5.94 -3.47 7.04
CA GLU A 97 7.03 -2.59 6.62
C GLU A 97 6.75 -1.09 6.93
N PRO A 98 7.78 -0.22 6.97
CA PRO A 98 7.59 1.21 7.20
C PRO A 98 6.56 1.87 6.27
N ARG A 99 6.50 1.46 4.99
CA ARG A 99 5.52 1.96 4.01
C ARG A 99 4.07 1.67 4.41
N GLY A 100 3.77 0.48 4.90
CA GLY A 100 2.43 0.10 5.33
C GLY A 100 2.04 0.73 6.65
N ARG A 101 2.98 0.81 7.60
CA ARG A 101 2.77 1.53 8.86
C ARG A 101 2.52 3.03 8.64
N ALA A 102 3.19 3.63 7.66
CA ALA A 102 2.99 5.02 7.26
C ALA A 102 1.61 5.26 6.61
N LEU A 103 1.02 4.26 5.97
CA LEU A 103 -0.29 4.38 5.35
C LEU A 103 -1.41 4.47 6.40
N ARG A 104 -1.30 3.75 7.53
CA ARG A 104 -2.32 3.70 8.59
C ARG A 104 -2.74 5.09 9.11
N PRO A 105 -1.84 5.98 9.60
CA PRO A 105 -2.23 7.28 10.10
C PRO A 105 -2.91 8.13 9.02
N LEU A 106 -2.51 8.00 7.76
CA LEU A 106 -3.09 8.74 6.63
C LEU A 106 -4.54 8.34 6.32
N LEU A 107 -4.93 7.10 6.63
CA LEU A 107 -6.32 6.67 6.47
C LEU A 107 -7.24 7.35 7.51
N SER A 108 -6.72 7.66 8.70
CA SER A 108 -7.42 8.44 9.73
C SER A 108 -7.50 9.94 9.41
N GLU A 109 -6.62 10.46 8.54
CA GLU A 109 -6.58 11.88 8.17
C GLU A 109 -7.69 12.30 7.18
N ARG A 110 -8.58 11.40 6.77
CA ARG A 110 -9.63 11.69 5.76
C ARG A 110 -10.47 12.94 6.07
N ILE A 111 -10.77 13.19 7.34
CA ILE A 111 -11.60 14.34 7.76
C ILE A 111 -10.77 15.62 7.76
N SER A 112 -9.54 15.56 8.27
CA SER A 112 -8.66 16.72 8.42
C SER A 112 -7.97 17.13 7.12
N HIS A 113 -7.67 16.17 6.25
CA HIS A 113 -6.90 16.34 5.01
C HIS A 113 -7.54 15.56 3.83
N PRO A 114 -8.76 15.94 3.41
CA PRO A 114 -9.51 15.20 2.38
C PRO A 114 -8.76 15.12 1.03
N GLU A 115 -8.07 16.19 0.63
CA GLU A 115 -7.31 16.22 -0.63
C GLU A 115 -6.10 15.26 -0.64
N LEU A 116 -5.42 15.13 0.51
CA LEU A 116 -4.33 14.14 0.66
C LEU A 116 -4.89 12.73 0.59
N TYR A 117 -5.99 12.47 1.29
CA TYR A 117 -6.64 11.16 1.27
C TYR A 117 -7.11 10.77 -0.14
N ASP A 118 -7.73 11.69 -0.87
CA ASP A 118 -8.17 11.44 -2.24
C ASP A 118 -7.01 11.08 -3.17
N GLU A 119 -5.85 11.74 -2.99
CA GLU A 119 -4.68 11.42 -3.79
C GLU A 119 -4.03 10.08 -3.43
N ILE A 120 -3.99 9.72 -2.14
CA ILE A 120 -3.59 8.38 -1.70
C ILE A 120 -4.54 7.34 -2.29
N ARG A 121 -5.84 7.58 -2.18
CA ARG A 121 -6.85 6.66 -2.71
C ARG A 121 -6.66 6.45 -4.21
N ARG A 122 -6.45 7.52 -4.97
CA ARG A 122 -6.31 7.47 -6.42
C ARG A 122 -5.00 6.83 -6.89
N ARG A 123 -3.88 7.15 -6.23
CA ARG A 123 -2.54 6.76 -6.71
C ARG A 123 -2.00 5.48 -6.08
N VAL A 124 -2.49 5.13 -4.89
CA VAL A 124 -2.04 3.95 -4.15
C VAL A 124 -3.15 2.92 -4.10
N ILE A 125 -4.30 3.23 -3.52
CA ILE A 125 -5.33 2.22 -3.20
C ILE A 125 -6.04 1.68 -4.47
N GLN A 126 -6.48 2.58 -5.35
CA GLN A 126 -7.28 2.23 -6.52
C GLN A 126 -6.54 1.31 -7.51
N PRO A 127 -5.26 1.52 -7.84
CA PRO A 127 -4.51 0.60 -8.70
C PRO A 127 -4.47 -0.84 -8.19
N HIS A 128 -4.15 -1.06 -6.91
CA HIS A 128 -4.16 -2.40 -6.31
C HIS A 128 -5.57 -3.01 -6.31
N HIS A 129 -6.60 -2.19 -6.09
CA HIS A 129 -7.98 -2.67 -6.14
C HIS A 129 -8.40 -3.14 -7.55
N LEU A 130 -7.97 -2.42 -8.60
CA LEU A 130 -8.25 -2.81 -9.98
C LEU A 130 -7.58 -4.13 -10.37
N ILE A 131 -6.42 -4.45 -9.80
CA ILE A 131 -5.76 -5.74 -10.01
C ILE A 131 -6.58 -6.89 -9.42
N LEU A 132 -7.11 -6.73 -8.21
CA LEU A 132 -7.99 -7.75 -7.62
C LEU A 132 -9.23 -7.97 -8.48
N VAL A 133 -9.83 -6.91 -9.03
CA VAL A 133 -10.92 -7.04 -10.00
C VAL A 133 -10.45 -7.78 -11.26
N GLY A 134 -9.22 -7.54 -11.73
CA GLY A 134 -8.59 -8.24 -12.84
C GLY A 134 -8.40 -9.73 -12.58
N ILE A 135 -7.88 -10.11 -11.41
CA ILE A 135 -7.72 -11.50 -10.96
C ILE A 135 -9.07 -12.23 -10.98
N LEU A 136 -10.10 -11.62 -10.37
CA LEU A 136 -11.45 -12.19 -10.37
C LEU A 136 -12.02 -12.36 -11.78
N ARG A 137 -11.76 -11.40 -12.68
CA ARG A 137 -12.19 -11.48 -14.08
C ARG A 137 -11.48 -12.63 -14.81
N ALA A 138 -10.16 -12.73 -14.68
CA ALA A 138 -9.38 -13.80 -15.30
C ALA A 138 -9.82 -15.19 -14.79
N ALA A 139 -10.10 -15.32 -13.49
CA ALA A 139 -10.65 -16.54 -12.93
C ALA A 139 -12.05 -16.87 -13.49
N ALA A 140 -12.92 -15.88 -13.67
CA ALA A 140 -14.22 -16.09 -14.28
C ALA A 140 -14.10 -16.53 -15.74
N ASP A 141 -13.16 -15.98 -16.50
CA ASP A 141 -12.89 -16.38 -17.89
C ASP A 141 -12.38 -17.84 -17.97
N ARG A 142 -11.71 -18.35 -16.92
CA ARG A 142 -11.31 -19.75 -16.78
C ARG A 142 -12.39 -20.67 -16.20
N GLY A 143 -13.52 -20.13 -15.75
CA GLY A 143 -14.58 -20.89 -15.08
C GLY A 143 -14.32 -21.23 -13.61
N GLU A 144 -13.34 -20.59 -12.98
CA GLU A 144 -13.00 -20.75 -11.55
C GLU A 144 -13.83 -19.85 -10.63
N ALA A 145 -14.46 -18.80 -11.18
CA ALA A 145 -15.34 -17.89 -10.45
C ALA A 145 -16.64 -17.63 -11.22
N GLU A 146 -17.73 -17.42 -10.48
CA GLU A 146 -19.01 -16.97 -11.03
C GLU A 146 -18.85 -15.56 -11.62
N PRO A 147 -19.14 -15.31 -12.92
CA PRO A 147 -18.98 -13.99 -13.53
C PRO A 147 -19.72 -12.86 -12.79
N ARG A 148 -20.86 -13.16 -12.17
CA ARG A 148 -21.61 -12.19 -11.35
C ARG A 148 -20.91 -11.77 -10.06
N SER A 149 -19.94 -12.55 -9.59
CA SER A 149 -19.13 -12.22 -8.40
C SER A 149 -18.05 -11.18 -8.68
N VAL A 150 -17.69 -10.94 -9.96
CA VAL A 150 -16.65 -10.01 -10.39
C VAL A 150 -17.11 -8.57 -10.19
N THR A 151 -17.01 -8.11 -8.94
CA THR A 151 -17.44 -6.77 -8.53
C THR A 151 -16.35 -6.08 -7.71
N PRO A 152 -16.29 -4.74 -7.76
CA PRO A 152 -15.41 -3.97 -6.87
C PRO A 152 -15.69 -4.25 -5.38
N ARG A 153 -16.92 -4.63 -5.01
CA ARG A 153 -17.23 -4.94 -3.62
C ARG A 153 -16.59 -6.24 -3.16
N VAL A 154 -16.69 -7.31 -3.96
CA VAL A 154 -16.07 -8.62 -3.66
C VAL A 154 -14.54 -8.49 -3.66
N ALA A 155 -13.96 -7.86 -4.68
CA ALA A 155 -12.52 -7.62 -4.76
C ALA A 155 -11.96 -6.83 -3.57
N ALA A 156 -12.78 -6.00 -2.90
CA ALA A 156 -12.35 -5.21 -1.75
C ALA A 156 -12.38 -5.97 -0.42
N VAL A 157 -13.04 -7.13 -0.34
CA VAL A 157 -13.23 -7.84 0.93
C VAL A 157 -11.89 -8.30 1.51
N GLY A 158 -11.07 -8.99 0.71
CA GLY A 158 -9.78 -9.54 1.13
C GLY A 158 -8.84 -8.48 1.73
N PRO A 159 -8.51 -7.40 0.99
CA PRO A 159 -7.65 -6.34 1.52
C PRO A 159 -8.20 -5.67 2.77
N LYS A 160 -9.52 -5.50 2.88
CA LYS A 160 -10.15 -4.91 4.06
C LYS A 160 -10.01 -5.81 5.29
N LEU A 161 -10.17 -7.12 5.13
CA LEU A 161 -9.95 -8.08 6.22
C LEU A 161 -8.48 -8.10 6.65
N VAL A 162 -7.54 -8.15 5.69
CA VAL A 162 -6.10 -8.08 6.01
C VAL A 162 -5.78 -6.79 6.78
N ILE A 163 -6.29 -5.64 6.36
CA ILE A 163 -6.08 -4.38 7.08
C ILE A 163 -6.72 -4.41 8.47
N ALA A 164 -7.95 -4.89 8.60
CA ALA A 164 -8.65 -4.97 9.88
C ALA A 164 -7.91 -5.88 10.88
N GLU A 165 -7.55 -7.09 10.47
CA GLU A 165 -6.79 -8.02 11.31
C GLU A 165 -5.40 -7.47 11.66
N SER A 166 -4.75 -6.75 10.75
CA SER A 166 -3.47 -6.09 11.01
C SER A 166 -3.59 -4.97 12.04
N LEU A 167 -4.73 -4.28 12.11
CA LEU A 167 -5.01 -3.29 13.16
C LEU A 167 -5.31 -3.95 14.52
N GLU A 168 -5.96 -5.11 14.52
CA GLU A 168 -6.34 -5.85 15.73
C GLU A 168 -5.18 -6.65 16.34
N LYS A 169 -4.46 -7.42 15.51
CA LYS A 169 -3.41 -8.37 15.91
C LYS A 169 -1.99 -7.80 15.74
N GLY A 170 -1.84 -6.70 15.02
CA GLY A 170 -0.54 -6.09 14.66
C GLY A 170 0.02 -6.63 13.35
N THR A 171 0.28 -7.94 13.30
CA THR A 171 0.85 -8.66 12.14
C THR A 171 -0.13 -9.72 11.63
N VAL A 172 -0.19 -9.89 10.31
CA VAL A 172 -1.05 -10.87 9.64
C VAL A 172 -0.15 -11.92 8.99
N GLY A 173 -0.21 -13.15 9.48
CA GLY A 173 0.62 -14.25 9.02
C GLY A 173 0.06 -14.98 7.79
N PRO A 174 0.82 -15.90 7.19
CA PRO A 174 0.34 -16.72 6.07
C PRO A 174 -0.94 -17.51 6.38
N ALA A 175 -1.10 -17.98 7.62
CA ALA A 175 -2.29 -18.71 8.05
C ALA A 175 -3.54 -17.81 8.09
N ASP A 176 -3.40 -16.56 8.52
CA ASP A 176 -4.50 -15.59 8.52
C ASP A 176 -4.92 -15.25 7.07
N VAL A 177 -3.94 -15.02 6.18
CA VAL A 177 -4.21 -14.79 4.75
C VAL A 177 -4.91 -15.99 4.12
N GLN A 178 -4.46 -17.20 4.45
CA GLN A 178 -5.10 -18.42 3.96
C GLN A 178 -6.56 -18.53 4.43
N ALA A 179 -6.84 -18.25 5.71
CA ALA A 179 -8.21 -18.25 6.22
C ALA A 179 -9.09 -17.22 5.50
N ILE A 180 -8.60 -16.00 5.28
CA ILE A 180 -9.32 -14.97 4.51
C ILE A 180 -9.65 -15.46 3.08
N VAL A 181 -8.71 -16.13 2.42
CA VAL A 181 -8.94 -16.64 1.06
C VAL A 181 -9.92 -17.80 1.07
N ASP A 182 -9.65 -18.82 1.88
CA ASP A 182 -10.37 -20.10 1.85
C ASP A 182 -11.78 -19.99 2.45
N GLU A 183 -11.94 -19.22 3.53
CA GLU A 183 -13.20 -19.14 4.28
C GLU A 183 -14.11 -17.99 3.82
N VAL A 184 -13.55 -16.98 3.13
CA VAL A 184 -14.31 -15.79 2.74
C VAL A 184 -14.29 -15.56 1.23
N LEU A 185 -13.11 -15.38 0.62
CA LEU A 185 -13.07 -14.96 -0.77
C LEU A 185 -13.51 -16.04 -1.74
N LEU A 186 -13.02 -17.27 -1.61
CA LEU A 186 -13.42 -18.37 -2.50
C LEU A 186 -14.95 -18.61 -2.42
N PRO A 187 -15.57 -18.74 -1.23
CA PRO A 187 -17.03 -18.86 -1.13
C PRO A 187 -17.80 -17.69 -1.75
N LEU A 188 -17.28 -16.46 -1.70
CA LEU A 188 -17.91 -15.28 -2.34
C LEU A 188 -17.85 -15.32 -3.87
N THR A 189 -16.93 -16.10 -4.45
CA THR A 189 -16.75 -16.27 -5.89
C THR A 189 -17.48 -17.48 -6.46
N GLU A 190 -17.96 -18.38 -5.61
CA GLU A 190 -18.74 -19.55 -6.04
C GLU A 190 -20.15 -19.16 -6.53
N PRO A 191 -20.76 -19.98 -7.40
CA PRO A 191 -22.16 -19.82 -7.77
C PRO A 191 -23.05 -19.93 -6.52
N ARG A 192 -23.94 -18.94 -6.32
CA ARG A 192 -24.97 -19.05 -5.28
C ARG A 192 -25.93 -20.19 -5.64
N ARG A 193 -25.99 -21.21 -4.78
CA ARG A 193 -26.99 -22.27 -4.84
C ARG A 193 -28.39 -21.76 -4.51
#